data_AF-A0A227JDB3-F1
#
_entry.id   AF-A0A227JDB3-F1
#
_cell.length_a   1.000
_cell.length_b   1.000
_cell.length_c   1.000
_cell.angle_alpha   90.00
_cell.angle_beta   90.00
_cell.angle_gamma   90.00
#
_symmetry.space_group_name_H-M   'P 1'
#
loop_
_entity.id
_entity.type
_entity.pdbx_description
1 polymer ?
#
loop_
_entity_poly.entity_id
_entity_poly.type
_entity_poly.pdbx_seq_one_letter_code
_entity_poly.pdbx_strand_id
1 'polypeptide(L)'
;NIRIMGKPNMALLGEDTILTPFESMGDAMFIRPLVVGVLVLISAFLVVRLLNSDFGLGLRATGVNGRMVSAQGASTGFYTYFCLALSNGFVGFAGALFAQTNSFADVTSGVGTIVVGLAAVILGQTLIPGRKIWVAVCAVILGSVLYRLAVAFALSSGMFGLQASDLNLVTAVLVAVALIAPKLKQSMKAKQRVTTAKQAASKNGSGEAL
;
A
#
# COMPACT_ATOMS: atom_id res chain seq x y z
N ASN A 1 15.00 16.00 11.98
CA ASN A 1 14.78 16.62 10.67
C ASN A 1 14.92 18.15 10.71
N ILE A 2 14.11 18.86 11.52
CA ILE A 2 14.16 20.34 11.64
C ILE A 2 15.54 20.87 12.07
N ARG A 3 16.27 20.13 12.91
CA ARG A 3 17.63 20.49 13.35
C ARG A 3 18.70 20.40 12.24
N ILE A 4 18.43 19.69 11.17
CA ILE A 4 19.32 19.51 10.00
C ILE A 4 18.84 20.38 8.83
N MET A 5 17.52 20.47 8.61
CA MET A 5 16.92 21.29 7.54
C MET A 5 16.84 22.79 7.88
N GLY A 6 16.91 23.17 9.15
CA GLY A 6 16.84 24.57 9.61
C GLY A 6 15.47 25.26 9.45
N LYS A 7 14.59 24.72 8.59
CA LYS A 7 13.22 25.18 8.33
C LYS A 7 12.26 23.98 8.21
N PRO A 8 10.95 24.17 8.48
CA PRO A 8 9.94 23.11 8.29
C PRO A 8 9.75 22.78 6.80
N ASN A 9 9.79 23.85 6.01
CA ASN A 9 9.79 23.97 4.57
C ASN A 9 11.16 23.97 3.85
N MET A 10 11.52 22.99 3.02
CA MET A 10 12.58 23.20 2.01
C MET A 10 12.07 22.98 0.58
N ALA A 11 12.08 24.04 -0.22
CA ALA A 11 11.85 23.95 -1.66
C ALA A 11 13.12 23.40 -2.35
N LEU A 12 12.93 22.39 -3.19
CA LEU A 12 13.96 21.77 -4.05
C LEU A 12 13.77 22.22 -5.52
N LEU A 13 13.11 23.37 -5.75
CA LEU A 13 12.93 23.92 -7.09
C LEU A 13 14.28 24.41 -7.63
N GLY A 14 14.72 23.83 -8.74
CA GLY A 14 15.95 24.24 -9.45
C GLY A 14 17.21 23.46 -9.07
N GLU A 15 17.11 22.45 -8.21
CA GLU A 15 18.22 21.53 -7.89
C GLU A 15 18.28 20.34 -8.86
N ASP A 16 19.49 19.87 -9.16
CA ASP A 16 19.69 18.67 -9.97
C ASP A 16 19.18 17.44 -9.21
N THR A 17 18.26 16.70 -9.84
CA THR A 17 17.67 15.49 -9.26
C THR A 17 18.16 14.26 -10.00
N ILE A 18 17.93 13.07 -9.45
CA ILE A 18 18.18 11.81 -10.19
C ILE A 18 17.34 11.76 -11.50
N LEU A 19 16.32 12.62 -11.62
CA LEU A 19 15.46 12.73 -12.79
C LEU A 19 15.94 13.77 -13.83
N THR A 20 16.80 14.75 -13.47
CA THR A 20 17.27 15.78 -14.42
C THR A 20 18.03 15.23 -15.63
N PRO A 21 18.93 14.22 -15.53
CA PRO A 21 19.54 13.63 -16.73
C PRO A 21 18.53 12.91 -17.62
N PHE A 22 17.45 12.35 -17.06
CA PHE A 22 16.41 11.68 -17.84
C PHE A 22 15.43 12.67 -18.48
N GLU A 23 15.17 13.81 -17.84
CA GLU A 23 14.36 14.91 -18.40
C GLU A 23 15.00 15.54 -19.64
N SER A 24 16.32 15.45 -19.80
CA SER A 24 17.01 15.91 -21.00
C SER A 24 16.77 15.02 -22.24
N MET A 25 16.21 13.82 -22.07
CA MET A 25 16.01 12.83 -23.14
C MET A 25 14.61 12.89 -23.78
N GLY A 26 13.68 13.72 -23.28
CA GLY A 26 12.34 13.86 -23.83
C GLY A 26 11.40 14.68 -22.94
N ASP A 27 10.09 14.53 -23.13
CA ASP A 27 9.10 15.37 -22.46
C ASP A 27 9.00 15.07 -20.95
N ALA A 28 9.38 16.05 -20.11
CA ALA A 28 9.50 15.89 -18.66
C ALA A 28 8.20 15.43 -17.98
N MET A 29 7.05 15.71 -18.59
CA MET A 29 5.73 15.33 -18.09
C MET A 29 5.51 13.80 -18.09
N PHE A 30 6.08 13.08 -19.05
CA PHE A 30 5.92 11.63 -19.17
C PHE A 30 7.12 10.86 -18.63
N ILE A 31 8.32 11.43 -18.73
CA ILE A 31 9.55 10.75 -18.29
C ILE A 31 9.60 10.62 -16.76
N ARG A 32 9.23 11.66 -16.00
CA ARG A 32 9.22 11.62 -14.53
C ARG A 32 8.43 10.43 -13.96
N PRO A 33 7.13 10.24 -14.29
CA PRO A 33 6.37 9.10 -13.79
C PRO A 33 6.85 7.76 -14.37
N LEU A 34 7.41 7.73 -15.59
CA LEU A 34 7.95 6.51 -16.19
C LEU A 34 9.20 6.01 -15.45
N VAL A 35 10.17 6.89 -15.17
CA VAL A 35 11.38 6.53 -14.42
C VAL A 35 11.04 6.04 -13.01
N VAL A 36 10.13 6.74 -12.33
CA VAL A 36 9.62 6.30 -11.02
C VAL A 36 8.92 4.94 -11.13
N GLY A 37 8.10 4.74 -12.17
CA GLY A 37 7.45 3.46 -12.44
C GLY A 37 8.43 2.31 -12.62
N VAL A 38 9.50 2.52 -13.41
CA VAL A 38 10.56 1.53 -13.61
C VAL A 38 11.27 1.22 -12.30
N LEU A 39 11.64 2.24 -11.50
CA LEU A 39 12.26 2.04 -10.19
C LEU A 39 11.37 1.24 -9.23
N VAL A 40 10.06 1.52 -9.23
CA VAL A 40 9.08 0.76 -8.44
C VAL A 40 8.99 -0.69 -8.92
N LEU A 41 8.97 -0.94 -10.23
CA LEU A 41 8.94 -2.30 -10.78
C LEU A 41 10.21 -3.09 -10.44
N ILE A 42 11.39 -2.47 -10.54
CA ILE A 42 12.65 -3.10 -10.14
C ILE A 42 12.64 -3.42 -8.65
N SER A 43 12.21 -2.47 -7.81
CA SER A 43 12.08 -2.65 -6.37
C SER A 43 11.12 -3.80 -6.04
N ALA A 44 9.96 -3.83 -6.69
CA ALA A 44 8.97 -4.90 -6.54
C ALA A 44 9.54 -6.25 -6.94
N PHE A 45 10.24 -6.33 -8.08
CA PHE A 45 10.88 -7.56 -8.54
C PHE A 45 11.93 -8.07 -7.54
N LEU A 46 12.79 -7.18 -7.02
CA LEU A 46 13.79 -7.53 -6.01
C LEU A 46 13.15 -8.05 -4.73
N VAL A 47 12.11 -7.39 -4.23
CA VAL A 47 11.38 -7.81 -3.03
C VAL A 47 10.76 -9.18 -3.23
N VAL A 48 10.14 -9.44 -4.37
CA VAL A 48 9.50 -10.73 -4.59
C VAL A 48 10.52 -11.83 -4.83
N ARG A 49 11.63 -11.56 -5.53
CA ARG A 49 12.74 -12.51 -5.65
C ARG A 49 13.30 -12.87 -4.26
N LEU A 50 13.52 -11.87 -3.42
CA LEU A 50 14.01 -12.05 -2.05
C LEU A 50 13.06 -12.90 -1.22
N LEU A 51 11.76 -12.62 -1.26
CA LEU A 51 10.73 -13.32 -0.48
C LEU A 51 10.43 -14.75 -0.98
N ASN A 52 10.77 -15.08 -2.23
CA ASN A 52 10.67 -16.44 -2.76
C ASN A 52 11.93 -17.28 -2.56
N SER A 53 13.07 -16.66 -2.23
CA SER A 53 14.31 -17.37 -1.93
C SER A 53 14.21 -18.14 -0.61
N ASP A 54 15.11 -19.10 -0.38
CA ASP A 54 15.20 -19.88 0.88
C ASP A 54 15.34 -18.96 2.10
N PHE A 55 16.12 -17.89 1.93
CA PHE A 55 16.25 -16.83 2.94
C PHE A 55 14.92 -16.12 3.22
N GLY A 56 14.14 -15.83 2.18
CA GLY A 56 12.81 -15.22 2.28
C GLY A 56 11.77 -16.12 2.96
N LEU A 57 11.87 -17.44 2.77
CA LEU A 57 11.06 -18.41 3.51
C LEU A 57 11.40 -18.39 5.01
N GLY A 58 12.69 -18.31 5.36
CA GLY A 58 13.15 -18.13 6.75
C GLY A 58 12.64 -16.84 7.40
N LEU A 59 12.68 -15.72 6.66
CA LEU A 59 12.09 -14.45 7.08
C LEU A 59 10.59 -14.56 7.39
N ARG A 60 9.83 -15.19 6.48
CA ARG A 60 8.38 -15.38 6.65
C ARG A 60 8.05 -16.33 7.80
N ALA A 61 8.81 -17.42 7.93
CA ALA A 61 8.64 -18.35 9.05
C ALA A 61 8.89 -17.64 10.39
N THR A 62 9.88 -16.75 10.45
CA THR A 62 10.17 -15.94 11.64
C THR A 62 9.00 -15.02 11.98
N GLY A 63 8.35 -14.43 10.97
CA GLY A 63 7.19 -13.55 11.15
C GLY A 63 5.91 -14.28 11.59
N VAL A 64 5.71 -15.55 11.20
CA VAL A 64 4.54 -16.35 11.60
C VAL A 64 4.76 -17.00 12.97
N ASN A 65 5.95 -17.57 13.20
CA ASN A 65 6.27 -18.23 14.45
C ASN A 65 7.79 -18.26 14.70
N GLY A 66 8.30 -17.22 15.36
CA GLY A 66 9.70 -17.14 15.78
C GLY A 66 10.15 -18.32 16.65
N ARG A 67 9.27 -18.90 17.47
CA ARG A 67 9.62 -20.05 18.35
C ARG A 67 10.01 -21.28 17.54
N MET A 68 9.34 -21.53 16.41
CA MET A 68 9.67 -22.65 15.52
C MET A 68 11.05 -22.45 14.87
N VAL A 69 11.34 -21.23 14.40
CA VAL A 69 12.61 -20.91 13.75
C VAL A 69 13.78 -21.02 14.74
N SER A 70 13.60 -20.53 15.97
CA SER A 70 14.62 -20.68 17.02
C SER A 70 14.83 -22.14 17.42
N ALA A 71 13.79 -22.98 17.43
CA ALA A 71 13.91 -24.40 17.73
C ALA A 71 14.67 -25.18 16.62
N GLN A 72 14.62 -24.69 15.38
CA GLN A 72 15.38 -25.24 14.25
C GLN A 72 16.83 -24.71 14.16
N GLY A 73 17.33 -24.01 15.19
CA GLY A 73 18.70 -23.52 15.25
C GLY A 73 18.98 -22.28 14.39
N ALA A 74 17.95 -21.66 13.82
CA ALA A 74 18.09 -20.46 13.00
C ALA A 74 17.88 -19.18 13.84
N SER A 75 18.70 -18.16 13.59
CA SER A 75 18.71 -16.92 14.36
C SER A 75 17.54 -15.99 14.02
N THR A 76 16.46 -16.03 14.79
CA THR A 76 15.28 -15.15 14.66
C THR A 76 15.62 -13.65 14.71
N GLY A 77 16.62 -13.28 15.52
CA GLY A 77 17.12 -11.91 15.64
C GLY A 77 17.67 -11.39 14.31
N PHE A 78 18.52 -12.18 13.63
CA PHE A 78 19.10 -11.80 12.34
C PHE A 78 18.02 -11.51 11.29
N TYR A 79 17.04 -12.41 11.15
CA TYR A 79 15.93 -12.22 10.21
C TYR A 79 15.10 -10.97 10.54
N THR A 80 14.86 -10.71 11.82
CA THR A 80 14.11 -9.53 12.28
C THR A 80 14.86 -8.22 11.98
N TYR A 81 16.14 -8.13 12.35
CA TYR A 81 16.95 -6.94 12.09
C TYR A 81 17.14 -6.69 10.60
N PHE A 82 17.35 -7.75 9.81
CA PHE A 82 17.44 -7.64 8.36
C PHE A 82 16.13 -7.10 7.76
N CYS A 83 14.97 -7.65 8.16
CA CYS A 83 13.67 -7.18 7.70
C CYS A 83 13.43 -5.71 8.07
N LEU A 84 13.75 -5.34 9.31
CA LEU A 84 13.58 -3.98 9.82
C LEU A 84 14.48 -2.99 9.07
N ALA A 85 15.74 -3.32 8.85
CA ALA A 85 16.67 -2.48 8.08
C ALA A 85 16.21 -2.32 6.63
N LEU A 86 15.79 -3.42 6.00
CA LEU A 86 15.28 -3.40 4.62
C LEU A 86 14.01 -2.55 4.48
N SER A 87 13.05 -2.71 5.40
CA SER A 87 11.81 -1.93 5.42
C SER A 87 12.08 -0.44 5.57
N ASN A 88 12.92 -0.05 6.54
CA ASN A 88 13.31 1.35 6.72
C ASN A 88 14.08 1.90 5.52
N GLY A 89 14.92 1.09 4.87
CA GLY A 89 15.60 1.45 3.64
C GLY A 89 14.63 1.79 2.50
N PHE A 90 13.62 0.95 2.27
CA PHE A 90 12.59 1.22 1.26
C PHE A 90 11.72 2.43 1.59
N VAL A 91 11.39 2.65 2.87
CA VAL A 91 10.66 3.86 3.31
C VAL A 91 11.48 5.12 3.04
N GLY A 92 12.78 5.11 3.37
CA GLY A 92 13.69 6.23 3.08
C GLY A 92 13.85 6.48 1.59
N PHE A 93 14.03 5.42 0.79
CA PHE A 93 14.11 5.49 -0.67
C PHE A 93 12.84 6.08 -1.29
N ALA A 94 11.66 5.63 -0.86
CA ALA A 94 10.38 6.16 -1.31
C ALA A 94 10.20 7.64 -0.93
N GLY A 95 10.61 8.03 0.28
CA GLY A 95 10.58 9.43 0.73
C GLY A 95 11.49 10.33 -0.08
N ALA A 96 12.69 9.87 -0.42
CA ALA A 96 13.64 10.61 -1.27
C ALA A 96 13.11 10.78 -2.70
N LEU A 97 12.49 9.74 -3.29
CA LEU A 97 11.82 9.85 -4.58
C LEU A 97 10.62 10.82 -4.52
N PHE A 98 9.82 10.73 -3.46
CA PHE A 98 8.67 11.62 -3.27
C PHE A 98 9.07 13.09 -3.20
N ALA A 99 10.10 13.43 -2.41
CA ALA A 99 10.61 14.79 -2.28
C ALA A 99 11.13 15.35 -3.62
N GLN A 100 11.85 14.53 -4.38
CA GLN A 100 12.35 14.90 -5.72
C GLN A 100 11.20 15.13 -6.71
N THR A 101 10.20 14.25 -6.73
CA THR A 101 9.04 14.39 -7.66
C THR A 101 8.13 15.58 -7.34
N ASN A 102 8.02 15.97 -6.07
CA ASN A 102 7.23 17.13 -5.65
C ASN A 102 8.05 18.43 -5.58
N SER A 103 9.36 18.36 -5.85
CA SER A 103 10.30 19.50 -5.79
C SER A 103 10.27 20.25 -4.44
N PHE A 104 9.90 19.56 -3.37
CA PHE A 104 9.66 20.15 -2.06
C PHE A 104 9.70 19.07 -0.98
N ALA A 105 10.28 19.40 0.16
CA ALA A 105 10.34 18.53 1.33
C ALA A 105 9.77 19.24 2.56
N ASP A 106 8.76 18.62 3.18
CA ASP A 106 8.18 19.04 4.46
C ASP A 106 8.23 17.89 5.46
N VAL A 107 8.61 18.22 6.69
CA VAL A 107 8.72 17.29 7.82
C VAL A 107 7.38 16.65 8.18
N THR A 108 6.27 17.34 7.93
CA THR A 108 4.90 16.89 8.23
C THR A 108 4.34 15.95 7.15
N SER A 109 4.85 16.05 5.92
CA SER A 109 4.40 15.24 4.78
C SER A 109 4.62 13.73 4.98
N GLY A 110 5.59 13.35 5.83
CA GLY A 110 5.90 11.96 6.15
C GLY A 110 4.78 11.23 6.89
N VAL A 111 4.09 11.89 7.83
CA VAL A 111 2.99 11.26 8.58
C VAL A 111 1.79 11.03 7.66
N GLY A 112 1.47 12.01 6.81
CA GLY A 112 0.39 11.89 5.84
C GLY A 112 0.62 10.77 4.82
N THR A 113 1.86 10.65 4.31
CA THR A 113 2.22 9.60 3.34
C THR A 113 2.18 8.19 3.94
N ILE A 114 2.52 8.00 5.22
CA ILE A 114 2.39 6.69 5.89
C ILE A 114 0.91 6.27 5.98
N VAL A 115 0.02 7.18 6.40
CA VAL A 115 -1.42 6.90 6.52
C VAL A 115 -2.04 6.57 5.16
N VAL A 116 -1.73 7.38 4.15
CA VAL A 116 -2.18 7.16 2.76
C VAL A 116 -1.64 5.84 2.21
N GLY A 117 -0.37 5.53 2.47
CA GLY A 117 0.27 4.29 2.04
C GLY A 117 -0.40 3.04 2.65
N LEU A 118 -0.69 3.06 3.95
CA LEU A 118 -1.39 1.96 4.62
C LEU A 118 -2.82 1.79 4.06
N ALA A 119 -3.54 2.89 3.81
CA ALA A 119 -4.86 2.83 3.18
C ALA A 119 -4.81 2.21 1.77
N ALA A 120 -3.83 2.59 0.95
CA ALA A 120 -3.62 2.04 -0.39
C ALA A 120 -3.28 0.54 -0.37
N VAL A 121 -2.45 0.09 0.57
CA VAL A 121 -2.13 -1.34 0.78
C VAL A 121 -3.39 -2.14 1.11
N ILE A 122 -4.20 -1.65 2.05
CA ILE A 122 -5.47 -2.30 2.44
C ILE A 122 -6.43 -2.35 1.25
N LEU A 123 -6.59 -1.24 0.52
CA LEU A 123 -7.43 -1.18 -0.68
C LEU A 123 -6.98 -2.21 -1.74
N GLY A 124 -5.68 -2.29 -2.00
CA GLY A 124 -5.12 -3.26 -2.93
C GLY A 124 -5.38 -4.71 -2.53
N GLN A 125 -5.07 -5.07 -1.28
CA GLN A 125 -5.25 -6.43 -0.77
C GLN A 125 -6.71 -6.86 -0.68
N THR A 126 -7.63 -5.92 -0.45
CA THR A 126 -9.08 -6.20 -0.43
C THR A 126 -9.64 -6.43 -1.83
N LEU A 127 -9.09 -5.79 -2.86
CA LEU A 127 -9.54 -5.96 -4.25
C LEU A 127 -9.03 -7.27 -4.87
N ILE A 128 -7.75 -7.61 -4.66
CA ILE A 128 -7.12 -8.83 -5.21
C ILE A 128 -6.67 -9.72 -4.04
N PRO A 129 -7.56 -10.56 -3.49
CA PRO A 129 -7.16 -11.52 -2.46
C PRO A 129 -6.36 -12.67 -3.10
N GLY A 130 -5.11 -12.85 -2.67
CA GLY A 130 -4.25 -13.93 -3.17
C GLY A 130 -3.26 -14.43 -2.12
N ARG A 131 -2.97 -15.75 -2.14
CA ARG A 131 -1.99 -16.39 -1.24
C ARG A 131 -0.55 -16.31 -1.73
N LYS A 132 -0.32 -16.00 -3.01
CA LYS A 132 1.01 -15.93 -3.61
C LYS A 132 1.64 -14.55 -3.37
N ILE A 133 2.94 -14.51 -3.06
CA ILE A 133 3.68 -13.26 -2.77
C ILE A 133 3.60 -12.28 -3.96
N TRP A 134 3.81 -12.77 -5.19
CA TRP A 134 3.69 -11.95 -6.40
C TRP A 134 2.31 -11.27 -6.50
N VAL A 135 1.24 -11.99 -6.14
CA VAL A 135 -0.13 -11.43 -6.17
C VAL A 135 -0.28 -10.33 -5.11
N ALA A 136 0.26 -10.52 -3.91
CA ALA A 136 0.22 -9.50 -2.86
C ALA A 136 0.95 -8.22 -3.28
N VAL A 137 2.12 -8.33 -3.91
CA VAL A 137 2.88 -7.16 -4.38
C VAL A 137 2.16 -6.44 -5.53
N CYS A 138 1.65 -7.17 -6.52
CA CYS A 138 0.85 -6.58 -7.59
C CYS A 138 -0.44 -5.93 -7.06
N ALA A 139 -1.09 -6.53 -6.06
CA ALA A 139 -2.27 -5.98 -5.43
C ALA A 139 -2.00 -4.64 -4.76
N VAL A 140 -0.88 -4.50 -4.04
CA VAL A 140 -0.46 -3.24 -3.39
C VAL A 140 -0.15 -2.16 -4.43
N ILE A 141 0.60 -2.50 -5.48
CA ILE A 141 0.91 -1.55 -6.56
C ILE A 141 -0.39 -1.06 -7.21
N LEU A 142 -1.29 -1.98 -7.57
CA LEU A 142 -2.58 -1.64 -8.16
C LEU A 142 -3.44 -0.81 -7.20
N GLY A 143 -3.47 -1.16 -5.91
CA GLY A 143 -4.18 -0.41 -4.87
C GLY A 143 -3.68 1.04 -4.74
N SER A 144 -2.38 1.26 -4.84
CA SER A 144 -1.79 2.61 -4.82
C SER A 144 -2.18 3.46 -6.03
N VAL A 145 -2.20 2.85 -7.22
CA VAL A 145 -2.63 3.53 -8.46
C VAL A 145 -4.13 3.82 -8.41
N LEU A 146 -4.95 2.85 -8.00
CA LEU A 146 -6.39 2.99 -7.87
C LEU A 146 -6.76 4.06 -6.84
N TYR A 147 -6.05 4.12 -5.71
CA TYR A 147 -6.24 5.20 -4.75
C TYR A 147 -6.02 6.56 -5.41
N ARG A 148 -4.90 6.73 -6.14
CA ARG A 148 -4.57 7.98 -6.82
C ARG A 148 -5.57 8.34 -7.93
N LEU A 149 -6.04 7.35 -8.68
CA LEU A 149 -7.10 7.54 -9.68
C LEU A 149 -8.42 7.94 -9.02
N ALA A 150 -8.79 7.32 -7.89
CA ALA A 150 -10.00 7.67 -7.16
C ALA A 150 -9.95 9.13 -6.66
N VAL A 151 -8.80 9.58 -6.15
CA VAL A 151 -8.58 10.99 -5.79
C VAL A 151 -8.68 11.90 -7.04
N ALA A 152 -8.05 11.53 -8.15
CA ALA A 152 -8.09 12.31 -9.38
C ALA A 152 -9.50 12.40 -9.99
N PHE A 153 -10.28 11.31 -9.97
CA PHE A 153 -11.67 11.31 -10.40
C PHE A 153 -12.56 12.13 -9.47
N ALA A 154 -12.34 12.08 -8.16
CA ALA A 154 -13.02 12.97 -7.21
C ALA A 154 -12.76 14.45 -7.53
N LEU A 155 -11.50 14.77 -7.89
CA LEU A 155 -11.08 16.11 -8.31
C LEU A 155 -11.72 16.55 -9.64
N SER A 156 -11.69 15.66 -10.64
CA SER A 156 -12.16 15.93 -12.00
C SER A 156 -13.68 15.93 -12.12
N SER A 157 -14.39 15.26 -11.21
CA SER A 157 -15.85 15.27 -11.12
C SER A 157 -16.37 16.49 -10.34
N GLY A 158 -15.53 17.53 -10.19
CA GLY A 158 -15.82 18.84 -9.63
C GLY A 158 -16.85 19.62 -10.46
N MET A 159 -18.06 19.09 -10.54
CA MET A 159 -19.25 19.76 -11.06
C MET A 159 -19.76 20.85 -10.10
N PHE A 160 -19.06 21.10 -8.99
CA PHE A 160 -19.27 22.23 -8.10
C PHE A 160 -17.91 22.78 -7.69
N GLY A 161 -17.65 24.05 -8.03
CA GLY A 161 -16.42 24.76 -7.69
C GLY A 161 -16.21 24.89 -6.18
N LEU A 162 -15.68 23.84 -5.57
CA LEU A 162 -15.41 23.75 -4.13
C LEU A 162 -13.92 23.99 -3.85
N GLN A 163 -13.65 24.81 -2.83
CA GLN A 163 -12.32 25.16 -2.33
C GLN A 163 -11.55 23.92 -1.84
N ALA A 164 -10.21 24.00 -1.87
CA ALA A 164 -9.29 22.92 -1.48
C ALA A 164 -9.52 22.32 -0.07
N SER A 165 -10.26 23.00 0.82
CA SER A 165 -10.61 22.48 2.15
C SER A 165 -11.63 21.35 2.10
N ASP A 166 -12.59 21.40 1.17
CA ASP A 166 -13.63 20.37 1.00
C ASP A 166 -13.10 19.14 0.26
N LEU A 167 -11.95 19.29 -0.39
CA LEU A 167 -11.23 18.25 -1.10
C LEU A 167 -10.77 17.13 -0.17
N ASN A 168 -10.23 17.47 1.00
CA ASN A 168 -9.83 16.49 2.02
C ASN A 168 -11.04 15.74 2.59
N LEU A 169 -12.19 16.40 2.73
CA LEU A 169 -13.43 15.81 3.21
C LEU A 169 -14.00 14.80 2.20
N VAL A 170 -14.09 15.19 0.92
CA VAL A 170 -14.59 14.32 -0.15
C VAL A 170 -13.66 13.14 -0.38
N THR A 171 -12.34 13.34 -0.33
CA THR A 171 -11.36 12.24 -0.45
C THR A 171 -11.48 11.27 0.73
N ALA A 172 -11.65 11.79 1.96
CA ALA A 172 -11.87 10.97 3.14
C ALA A 172 -13.19 10.17 3.06
N VAL A 173 -14.28 10.77 2.57
CA VAL A 173 -15.56 10.09 2.37
C VAL A 173 -15.47 9.02 1.29
N LEU A 174 -14.82 9.30 0.16
CA LEU A 174 -14.69 8.34 -0.93
C LEU A 174 -13.82 7.14 -0.52
N VAL A 175 -12.71 7.40 0.17
CA VAL A 175 -11.84 6.36 0.74
C VAL A 175 -12.58 5.57 1.83
N ALA A 176 -13.37 6.25 2.68
CA ALA A 176 -14.21 5.60 3.68
C ALA A 176 -15.25 4.67 3.02
N VAL A 177 -15.96 5.13 1.99
CA VAL A 177 -16.92 4.31 1.25
C VAL A 177 -16.23 3.15 0.54
N ALA A 178 -15.08 3.37 -0.08
CA ALA A 178 -14.29 2.31 -0.73
C ALA A 178 -13.77 1.25 0.26
N LEU A 179 -13.45 1.64 1.50
CA LEU A 179 -13.05 0.72 2.58
C LEU A 179 -14.25 0.01 3.23
N ILE A 180 -15.41 0.66 3.32
CA ILE A 180 -16.61 0.13 3.97
C ILE A 180 -17.41 -0.78 3.02
N ALA A 181 -17.41 -0.51 1.71
CA ALA A 181 -18.08 -1.33 0.70
C ALA A 181 -17.69 -2.83 0.73
N PRO A 182 -16.40 -3.22 0.81
CA PRO A 182 -16.03 -4.63 0.92
C PRO A 182 -16.46 -5.26 2.26
N LYS A 183 -16.45 -4.50 3.37
CA LYS A 183 -16.92 -4.99 4.69
C LYS A 183 -18.43 -5.25 4.69
N LEU A 184 -19.23 -4.38 4.09
CA LEU A 184 -20.68 -4.58 3.94
C LEU A 184 -21.00 -5.80 3.08
N LYS A 185 -20.27 -5.99 1.97
CA LYS A 185 -20.44 -7.15 1.09
C LYS A 185 -20.08 -8.48 1.78
N GLN A 186 -19.06 -8.47 2.65
CA GLN A 186 -18.72 -9.64 3.50
C GLN A 186 -19.78 -9.92 4.56
N SER A 187 -20.28 -8.91 5.27
CA SER A 187 -21.37 -9.07 6.25
C SER A 187 -22.66 -9.58 5.62
N MET A 188 -23.00 -9.13 4.41
CA MET A 188 -24.18 -9.63 3.69
C MET A 188 -24.03 -11.10 3.27
N LYS A 189 -22.86 -11.51 2.78
CA LYS A 189 -22.57 -12.93 2.47
C LYS A 189 -22.53 -13.81 3.73
N ALA A 190 -22.03 -13.28 4.85
CA ALA A 190 -22.06 -13.98 6.14
C ALA A 190 -23.49 -14.16 6.66
N LYS A 191 -24.34 -13.14 6.54
CA LYS A 191 -25.76 -13.19 6.93
C LYS A 191 -26.54 -14.19 6.06
N GLN A 192 -26.27 -14.22 4.75
CA GLN A 192 -26.86 -15.21 3.84
C GLN A 192 -26.47 -16.65 4.20
N ARG A 193 -25.21 -16.92 4.55
CA ARG A 193 -24.77 -18.26 4.99
C ARG A 193 -25.43 -18.72 6.29
N VAL A 194 -25.65 -17.81 7.24
CA VAL A 194 -26.34 -18.12 8.51
C VAL A 194 -27.83 -18.39 8.27
N THR A 195 -28.49 -17.63 7.39
CA THR A 195 -29.89 -17.87 7.03
C THR A 195 -30.08 -19.18 6.27
N THR A 196 -29.20 -19.51 5.31
CA THR A 196 -29.27 -20.77 4.57
C THR A 196 -28.95 -21.99 5.46
N ALA A 197 -28.00 -21.88 6.40
CA ALA A 197 -27.71 -22.95 7.36
C ALA A 197 -28.88 -23.19 8.34
N LYS A 198 -29.56 -22.13 8.78
CA LYS A 198 -30.75 -22.23 9.66
C LYS A 198 -31.96 -22.83 8.93
N GLN A 199 -32.12 -22.53 7.64
CA GLN A 199 -33.16 -23.12 6.78
C GLN A 199 -32.88 -24.61 6.47
N ALA A 200 -31.61 -25.00 6.28
CA ALA A 200 -31.23 -26.41 6.10
C ALA A 200 -31.46 -27.24 7.37
N ALA A 201 -31.18 -26.68 8.56
CA ALA A 201 -31.44 -27.36 9.83
C ALA A 201 -32.95 -27.53 10.13
N SER A 202 -33.78 -26.56 9.75
CA SER A 202 -35.25 -26.64 9.91
C SER A 202 -35.89 -27.70 9.00
N LYS A 203 -35.27 -28.03 7.87
CA LYS A 203 -35.78 -29.03 6.92
C LYS A 203 -35.44 -30.47 7.32
N ASN A 204 -34.39 -30.66 8.14
CA ASN A 204 -33.95 -31.98 8.60
C ASN A 204 -34.68 -32.46 9.87
N GLY A 205 -35.24 -31.56 10.68
CA GLY A 205 -36.01 -31.91 11.89
C GLY A 205 -37.49 -32.26 11.65
N SER A 206 -37.97 -32.14 10.41
CA SER A 206 -39.36 -32.48 10.04
C SER A 206 -39.50 -33.84 9.34
N GLY A 207 -38.38 -34.52 9.05
CA GLY A 207 -38.34 -35.83 8.39
C GLY A 207 -38.26 -37.04 9.33
N GLU A 208 -38.07 -36.85 10.64
CA GLU A 208 -37.98 -37.94 11.64
C GLU A 208 -39.27 -38.16 12.45
N ALA A 209 -40.40 -37.54 12.05
CA ALA A 209 -41.68 -37.61 12.76
C ALA A 209 -42.79 -38.32 11.96
N LEU A 210 -42.43 -39.28 11.09
CA LEU A 210 -43.33 -40.25 10.46
C LEU A 210 -42.76 -41.65 10.65
#